data_AF-A0A9P6JWC0-F1
#
_entry.id   AF-A0A9P6JWC0-F1
#
_cell.length_a   1.000
_cell.length_b   1.000
_cell.length_c   1.000
_cell.angle_alpha   90.00
_cell.angle_beta   90.00
_cell.angle_gamma   90.00
#
_symmetry.space_group_name_H-M   'P 1'
#
loop_
_entity.id
_entity.type
_entity.pdbx_description
1 polymer ?
#
loop_
_entity_poly.entity_id
_entity_poly.type
_entity_poly.pdbx_seq_one_letter_code
_entity_poly.pdbx_strand_id
1 'polypeptide(L)'
;MVKKALSDNVKRHKQQRAHEFQLKEAAQAYTEGQQGYRVKKSYATVAHEFSVDETTLRRRVNKIGTPMAEFNATKQKLTPIGRWNNMRMPFSRAKRGQIMSWSKPLDTQRAKSLNPAALASWWKILRSR
;
A
#
# COMPACT_ATOMS: atom_id res chain seq x y z
N MET A 1 -32.65 -18.47 -19.72
CA MET A 1 -31.43 -18.24 -18.90
C MET A 1 -31.29 -16.75 -18.62
N VAL A 2 -31.48 -16.31 -17.38
CA VAL A 2 -31.32 -14.89 -17.01
C VAL A 2 -29.83 -14.58 -16.82
N LYS A 3 -29.26 -13.70 -17.65
CA LYS A 3 -27.88 -13.22 -17.49
C LYS A 3 -27.82 -12.32 -16.26
N LYS A 4 -27.24 -12.79 -15.16
CA LYS A 4 -27.00 -11.95 -13.97
C LYS A 4 -25.93 -10.92 -14.31
N ALA A 5 -26.25 -9.64 -14.18
CA ALA A 5 -25.29 -8.56 -14.33
C ALA A 5 -24.22 -8.70 -13.23
N LEU A 6 -22.95 -8.77 -13.62
CA LEU A 6 -21.84 -8.75 -12.66
C LEU A 6 -21.75 -7.36 -12.03
N SER A 7 -21.48 -7.31 -10.74
CA SER A 7 -21.17 -6.05 -10.06
C SER A 7 -19.89 -5.45 -10.63
N ASP A 8 -19.77 -4.13 -10.60
CA ASP A 8 -18.62 -3.43 -11.18
C ASP A 8 -17.30 -3.80 -10.47
N ASN A 9 -17.37 -4.14 -9.18
CA ASN A 9 -16.22 -4.67 -8.44
C ASN A 9 -15.70 -5.98 -9.05
N VAL A 10 -16.59 -6.90 -9.43
CA VAL A 10 -16.19 -8.17 -10.06
C VAL A 10 -15.61 -7.92 -11.44
N LYS A 11 -16.16 -6.97 -12.21
CA LYS A 11 -15.61 -6.59 -13.52
C LYS A 11 -14.19 -6.03 -13.39
N ARG A 12 -14.00 -5.05 -12.48
CA ARG A 12 -12.67 -4.45 -12.22
C ARG A 12 -11.65 -5.50 -11.79
N HIS A 13 -12.03 -6.40 -10.89
CA HIS A 13 -11.13 -7.45 -10.44
C HIS A 13 -10.77 -8.44 -11.56
N LYS A 14 -11.72 -8.78 -12.45
CA LYS A 14 -11.42 -9.59 -13.64
C LYS A 14 -10.46 -8.88 -14.60
N GLN A 15 -10.68 -7.59 -14.84
CA GLN A 15 -9.79 -6.77 -15.68
C GLN A 15 -8.38 -6.70 -15.09
N GLN A 16 -8.26 -6.47 -13.78
CA GLN A 16 -6.97 -6.46 -13.09
C GLN A 16 -6.24 -7.81 -13.24
N ARG A 17 -6.94 -8.93 -13.03
CA ARG A 17 -6.36 -10.26 -13.22
C ARG A 17 -5.89 -10.52 -14.65
N ALA A 18 -6.68 -10.10 -15.64
CA ALA A 18 -6.30 -10.24 -17.05
C ALA A 18 -5.04 -9.42 -17.36
N HIS A 19 -4.97 -8.18 -16.88
CA HIS A 19 -3.79 -7.33 -17.02
C HIS A 19 -2.56 -7.89 -16.31
N GLU A 20 -2.71 -8.42 -15.09
CA GLU A 20 -1.62 -9.10 -14.36
C GLU A 20 -1.10 -10.33 -15.10
N PHE A 21 -2.00 -11.08 -15.75
CA PHE A 21 -1.64 -12.24 -16.56
C PHE A 21 -0.78 -11.82 -17.77
N GLN A 22 -1.21 -10.79 -18.52
CA GLN A 22 -0.45 -10.23 -19.64
C GLN A 22 0.93 -9.73 -19.22
N LEU A 23 1.02 -9.02 -18.08
CA LEU A 23 2.28 -8.57 -17.50
C LEU A 23 3.23 -9.74 -17.20
N LYS A 24 2.69 -10.85 -16.72
CA LYS A 24 3.48 -12.05 -16.38
C LYS A 24 4.01 -12.72 -17.64
N GLU A 25 3.18 -12.88 -18.67
CA GLU A 25 3.60 -13.43 -19.96
C GLU A 25 4.64 -12.53 -20.64
N ALA A 26 4.44 -11.21 -20.65
CA ALA A 26 5.40 -10.26 -21.21
C ALA A 26 6.76 -10.33 -20.48
N ALA A 27 6.75 -10.42 -19.15
CA ALA A 27 7.98 -10.56 -18.37
C ALA A 27 8.72 -11.87 -18.71
N GLN A 28 7.98 -12.97 -18.86
CA GLN A 28 8.56 -14.26 -19.25
C GLN A 28 9.16 -14.21 -20.66
N ALA A 29 8.43 -13.69 -21.64
CA ALA A 29 8.89 -13.54 -23.01
C ALA A 29 10.16 -12.67 -23.09
N TYR A 30 10.24 -11.61 -22.28
CA TYR A 30 11.47 -10.82 -22.17
C TYR A 30 12.63 -11.65 -21.63
N THR A 31 12.42 -12.41 -20.54
CA THR A 31 13.49 -13.23 -19.95
C THR A 31 14.00 -14.32 -20.90
N GLU A 32 13.11 -14.98 -21.63
CA GLU A 32 13.47 -15.99 -22.64
C GLU A 32 14.24 -15.33 -23.81
N GLY A 33 13.78 -14.15 -24.26
CA GLY A 33 14.45 -13.39 -25.31
C GLY A 33 15.85 -12.87 -24.94
N GLN A 34 16.20 -12.83 -23.65
CA GLN A 34 17.55 -12.46 -23.20
C GLN A 34 18.52 -13.65 -23.16
N GLN A 35 18.01 -14.88 -23.11
CA GLN A 35 18.82 -16.10 -23.04
C GLN A 35 19.29 -16.62 -24.41
N GLY A 36 18.68 -16.13 -25.50
CA GLY A 36 19.03 -16.53 -26.87
C GLY A 36 20.29 -15.85 -27.42
N TYR A 37 20.95 -16.52 -28.37
CA TYR A 37 22.09 -15.97 -29.14
C TYR A 37 21.69 -14.96 -30.23
N ARG A 38 20.40 -14.86 -30.56
CA ARG A 38 19.88 -13.89 -31.54
C ARG A 38 19.43 -12.61 -30.84
N VAL A 39 19.40 -11.52 -31.61
CA VAL A 39 19.08 -10.13 -31.22
C VAL A 39 18.19 -10.05 -29.97
N LYS A 40 18.74 -9.48 -28.89
CA LYS A 40 18.04 -9.31 -27.62
C LYS A 40 16.82 -8.41 -27.82
N LYS A 41 15.64 -8.88 -27.42
CA LYS A 41 14.42 -8.07 -27.46
C LYS A 41 14.52 -6.90 -26.46
N SER A 42 14.15 -5.70 -26.91
CA SER A 42 14.07 -4.52 -26.05
C SER A 42 12.79 -4.54 -25.20
N TYR A 43 12.78 -3.81 -24.07
CA TYR A 43 11.56 -3.66 -23.27
C TYR A 43 10.40 -3.06 -24.08
N ALA A 44 10.67 -2.04 -24.90
CA ALA A 44 9.66 -1.39 -25.73
C ALA A 44 9.02 -2.35 -26.74
N THR A 45 9.82 -3.22 -27.36
CA THR A 45 9.32 -4.22 -28.33
C THR A 45 8.37 -5.20 -27.64
N VAL A 46 8.77 -5.75 -26.50
CA VAL A 46 7.93 -6.71 -25.74
C VAL A 46 6.70 -6.03 -25.17
N ALA A 47 6.83 -4.81 -24.64
CA ALA A 47 5.72 -4.02 -24.13
C ALA A 47 4.65 -3.77 -25.23
N HIS A 48 5.08 -3.42 -26.44
CA HIS A 48 4.18 -3.25 -27.58
C HIS A 48 3.51 -4.57 -28.02
N GLU A 49 4.26 -5.67 -28.12
CA GLU A 49 3.73 -7.00 -28.48
C GLU A 49 2.59 -7.44 -27.54
N PHE A 50 2.72 -7.18 -26.23
CA PHE A 50 1.74 -7.59 -25.22
C PHE A 50 0.75 -6.48 -24.83
N SER A 51 0.81 -5.31 -25.47
CA SER A 51 -0.03 -4.13 -25.15
C SER A 51 0.05 -3.69 -23.68
N VAL A 52 1.26 -3.70 -23.11
CA VAL A 52 1.51 -3.35 -21.71
C VAL A 52 2.41 -2.13 -21.63
N ASP A 53 2.30 -1.34 -20.56
CA ASP A 53 3.19 -0.21 -20.33
C ASP A 53 4.64 -0.66 -20.07
N GLU A 54 5.59 -0.03 -20.77
CA GLU A 54 7.01 -0.35 -20.70
C GLU A 54 7.57 -0.16 -19.29
N THR A 55 7.19 0.92 -18.61
CA THR A 55 7.72 1.22 -17.27
C THR A 55 7.27 0.17 -16.26
N THR A 56 6.04 -0.32 -16.41
CA THR A 56 5.46 -1.36 -15.58
C THR A 56 6.16 -2.70 -15.80
N LEU A 57 6.40 -3.08 -17.06
CA LEU A 57 7.18 -4.27 -17.42
C LEU A 57 8.61 -4.20 -16.85
N ARG A 58 9.29 -3.06 -17.02
CA ARG A 58 10.66 -2.85 -16.52
C ARG A 58 10.75 -2.97 -15.00
N ARG A 59 9.80 -2.38 -14.26
CA ARG A 59 9.71 -2.53 -12.80
C ARG A 59 9.53 -3.99 -12.40
N ARG A 60 8.66 -4.72 -13.10
CA ARG A 60 8.37 -6.13 -12.82
C ARG A 60 9.60 -7.02 -13.04
N VAL A 61 10.30 -6.87 -14.16
CA VAL A 61 11.50 -7.65 -14.50
C VAL A 61 12.65 -7.34 -13.54
N ASN A 62 12.90 -6.06 -13.25
CA ASN A 62 13.98 -5.65 -12.34
C ASN A 62 13.65 -5.88 -10.85
N LYS A 63 12.45 -6.37 -10.53
CA LYS A 63 11.94 -6.53 -9.15
C LYS A 63 12.02 -5.22 -8.34
N ILE A 64 11.90 -4.08 -9.01
CA ILE A 64 11.95 -2.75 -8.37
C ILE A 64 10.55 -2.44 -7.84
N GLY A 65 10.39 -2.67 -6.54
CA GLY A 65 9.14 -2.49 -5.81
C GLY A 65 8.24 -3.74 -5.90
N THR A 66 7.67 -4.14 -4.77
CA THR A 66 6.63 -5.15 -4.72
C THR A 66 5.30 -4.53 -5.14
N PRO A 67 4.53 -5.15 -6.05
CA PRO A 67 3.17 -4.71 -6.29
C PRO A 67 2.39 -4.77 -4.97
N MET A 68 1.53 -3.78 -4.75
CA MET A 68 0.79 -3.62 -3.49
C MET A 68 -0.01 -4.89 -3.13
N ALA A 69 -0.43 -5.69 -4.12
CA ALA A 69 -1.07 -6.98 -3.91
C ALA A 69 -0.15 -8.01 -3.24
N GLU A 70 1.08 -8.18 -3.74
CA GLU A 70 2.09 -9.07 -3.12
C GLU A 70 2.49 -8.55 -1.75
N PHE A 71 2.68 -7.23 -1.61
CA PHE A 71 2.95 -6.61 -0.33
C PHE A 71 1.83 -6.88 0.68
N ASN A 72 0.56 -6.72 0.28
CA ASN A 72 -0.59 -7.02 1.13
C ASN A 72 -0.75 -8.51 1.44
N ALA A 73 -0.31 -9.41 0.54
CA ALA A 73 -0.25 -10.84 0.83
C ALA A 73 0.81 -11.16 1.91
N THR A 74 1.94 -10.44 1.89
CA THR A 74 2.99 -10.57 2.91
C THR A 74 2.69 -9.85 4.23
N LYS A 75 1.76 -8.89 4.26
CA LYS A 75 1.30 -8.31 5.52
C LYS A 75 0.76 -9.45 6.37
N GLN A 76 1.44 -9.76 7.47
CA GLN A 76 0.95 -10.69 8.49
C GLN A 76 -0.49 -10.30 8.81
N LYS A 77 -1.44 -11.14 8.42
CA LYS A 77 -2.80 -11.04 8.95
C LYS A 77 -2.63 -11.24 10.45
N LEU A 78 -2.83 -10.17 11.24
CA LEU A 78 -2.86 -10.28 12.69
C LEU A 78 -3.80 -11.44 13.00
N THR A 79 -3.25 -12.53 13.52
CA THR A 79 -4.05 -13.67 13.94
C THR A 79 -5.05 -13.16 14.97
N PRO A 80 -6.25 -13.73 15.06
CA PRO A 80 -7.24 -13.31 16.06
C PRO A 80 -6.63 -13.21 17.46
N ILE A 81 -5.72 -14.13 17.81
CA ILE A 81 -4.95 -14.14 19.07
C ILE A 81 -4.06 -12.90 19.28
N GLY A 82 -3.36 -12.41 18.25
CA GLY A 82 -2.58 -11.16 18.35
C GLY A 82 -3.45 -9.91 18.46
N ARG A 83 -4.70 -9.97 17.97
CA ARG A 83 -5.68 -8.87 18.04
C ARG A 83 -6.22 -8.65 19.45
N TRP A 84 -6.39 -9.73 20.23
CA TRP A 84 -6.84 -9.66 21.63
C TRP A 84 -5.72 -9.29 22.61
N ASN A 85 -4.49 -9.76 22.39
CA ASN A 85 -3.35 -9.38 23.24
C ASN A 85 -2.99 -7.89 23.12
N ASN A 86 -3.11 -7.29 21.92
CA ASN A 86 -2.97 -5.83 21.75
C ASN A 86 -4.22 -5.02 22.15
N MET A 87 -5.34 -5.68 22.44
CA MET A 87 -6.53 -5.07 23.07
C MET A 87 -6.55 -5.24 24.59
N ARG A 88 -5.55 -5.91 25.19
CA ARG A 88 -5.36 -5.92 26.64
C ARG A 88 -4.47 -4.74 27.01
N MET A 89 -5.06 -3.55 27.00
CA MET A 89 -4.52 -2.39 27.71
C MET A 89 -4.17 -2.79 29.16
N PRO A 90 -2.99 -2.42 29.70
CA PRO A 90 -2.69 -2.60 31.11
C PRO A 90 -3.47 -1.57 31.91
N PHE A 91 -4.76 -1.81 32.11
CA PHE A 91 -5.57 -1.05 33.04
C PHE A 91 -5.38 -1.63 34.44
N SER A 92 -4.18 -1.51 35.01
CA SER A 92 -4.02 -1.70 36.45
C SER A 92 -2.78 -1.01 37.01
N ARG A 93 -3.08 -0.08 37.92
CA ARG A 93 -2.26 0.44 39.02
C ARG A 93 -1.26 1.55 38.66
N ALA A 94 -1.82 2.75 38.58
CA ALA A 94 -1.13 3.99 38.88
C ALA A 94 -0.29 3.87 40.18
N LYS A 95 1.02 3.72 40.05
CA LYS A 95 1.95 4.29 41.04
C LYS A 95 2.04 5.78 40.73
N ARG A 96 1.53 6.59 41.66
CA ARG A 96 1.75 8.04 41.72
C ARG A 96 3.25 8.31 41.56
N GLY A 97 3.64 9.06 40.52
CA GLY A 97 5.00 9.61 40.42
C GLY A 97 5.64 9.69 39.03
N GLN A 98 5.08 9.06 37.98
CA GLN A 98 5.61 9.24 36.63
C GLN A 98 4.47 9.58 35.66
N ILE A 99 4.47 10.84 35.23
CA ILE A 99 3.66 11.32 34.11
C ILE A 99 4.19 10.58 32.87
N MET A 100 3.58 9.44 32.54
CA MET A 100 3.72 8.87 31.20
C MET A 100 2.94 9.78 30.26
N SER A 101 3.64 10.72 29.63
CA SER A 101 3.09 11.56 28.57
C SER A 101 2.74 10.67 27.36
N TRP A 102 1.47 10.27 27.27
CA TRP A 102 0.94 9.59 26.07
C TRP A 102 0.81 10.51 24.85
N SER A 103 1.19 11.77 25.00
CA SER A 103 1.65 12.61 23.92
C SER A 103 3.17 12.63 23.97
N LYS A 104 3.83 12.07 22.94
CA LYS A 104 5.12 12.64 22.50
C LYS A 104 4.95 14.17 22.60
N PRO A 105 5.84 14.94 23.26
CA PRO A 105 5.75 16.38 23.12
C PRO A 105 5.67 16.62 21.62
N LEU A 106 4.64 17.36 21.17
CA LEU A 106 4.62 17.84 19.79
C LEU A 106 6.05 18.27 19.51
N ASP A 107 6.67 17.61 18.54
CA ASP A 107 8.01 17.92 18.06
C ASP A 107 8.16 19.44 18.14
N THR A 108 9.09 19.93 18.95
CA THR A 108 9.19 21.36 19.27
C THR A 108 9.40 22.19 18.00
N GLN A 109 9.82 21.56 16.91
CA GLN A 109 9.82 22.14 15.56
C GLN A 109 8.41 22.31 14.97
N ARG A 110 7.50 21.33 15.14
CA ARG A 110 6.08 21.46 14.73
C ARG A 110 5.27 22.40 15.63
N ALA A 111 5.60 22.50 16.91
CA ALA A 111 4.94 23.47 17.79
C ALA A 111 5.25 24.93 17.39
N LYS A 112 6.46 25.19 16.87
CA LYS A 112 6.87 26.52 16.36
C LYS A 112 6.21 26.90 15.04
N SER A 113 5.75 25.94 14.24
CA SER A 113 5.08 26.23 12.96
C SER A 113 3.57 26.45 13.09
N LEU A 114 3.00 26.23 14.27
CA LEU A 114 1.59 26.49 14.53
C LEU A 114 1.41 27.96 14.90
N ASN A 115 0.65 28.68 14.07
CA ASN A 115 0.24 30.06 14.33
C ASN A 115 -0.52 30.13 15.67
N PRO A 116 -0.03 30.89 16.68
CA PRO A 116 -0.66 30.95 18.00
C PRO A 116 -2.11 31.47 17.94
N ALA A 117 -2.43 32.33 16.96
CA ALA A 117 -3.80 32.82 16.76
C ALA A 117 -4.77 31.72 16.31
N ALA A 118 -4.31 30.79 15.46
CA ALA A 118 -5.12 29.65 15.01
C ALA A 118 -5.39 28.67 16.15
N LEU A 119 -4.39 28.45 17.02
CA LEU A 119 -4.52 27.62 18.22
C LEU A 119 -5.54 28.21 19.21
N ALA A 120 -5.51 29.52 19.46
CA ALA A 120 -6.46 30.19 20.34
C ALA A 120 -7.91 30.09 19.83
N SER A 121 -8.13 30.24 18.52
CA SER A 121 -9.44 30.06 17.88
C SER A 121 -9.98 28.64 18.07
N TRP A 122 -9.14 27.62 17.87
CA TRP A 122 -9.53 26.22 18.02
C TRP A 122 -9.92 25.87 19.47
N TRP A 123 -9.17 26.38 20.45
CA TRP A 123 -9.52 26.22 21.87
C TRP A 123 -10.83 26.89 22.26
N LYS A 124 -11.17 28.02 21.64
CA LYS A 124 -12.45 28.71 21.88
C LYS A 124 -13.65 27.88 21.42
N ILE A 125 -13.52 27.18 20.29
CA ILE A 125 -14.56 26.29 19.74
C ILE A 125 -14.75 25.04 20.63
N LEU A 126 -13.66 24.49 21.17
CA LEU A 126 -13.74 23.31 22.05
C LEU A 126 -14.44 23.59 23.39
N ARG A 127 -14.33 24.81 23.93
CA ARG A 127 -15.01 25.20 25.18
C ARG A 127 -16.46 25.64 25.00
N SER A 128 -16.91 25.84 23.77
CA SER A 128 -18.31 26.23 23.47
C SER A 128 -19.21 25.04 23.18
N ARG A 129 -18.78 23.82 23.50
CA ARG A 129 -19.61 22.61 23.60
C ARG A 129 -19.74 22.23 25.07
#